data_AF-A0A8S8Z0D6-F1
#
_entry.id   AF-A0A8S8Z0D6-F1
#
_cell.length_a   1.000
_cell.length_b   1.000
_cell.length_c   1.000
_cell.angle_alpha   90.00
_cell.angle_beta   90.00
_cell.angle_gamma   90.00
#
_symmetry.space_group_name_H-M   'P 1'
#
loop_
_entity.id
_entity.type
_entity.pdbx_description
1 polymer ?
#
loop_
_entity_poly.entity_id
_entity_poly.type
_entity_poly.pdbx_seq_one_letter_code
_entity_poly.pdbx_strand_id
1 'polypeptide(L)' 'MIQLKGVRKELIKNKRKVVAFSPIVGDKAFSGPAGKYMEAAGLEVSAYGMQNYMRICSHIVIDTKDRCKQKR' A
#
# COMPACT_ATOMS: atom_id res chain seq x y z
N MET A 1 -5.57 -11.38 -5.09
CA MET A 1 -6.83 -11.30 -4.31
C MET A 1 -7.62 -10.01 -4.54
N ILE A 2 -7.04 -8.81 -4.35
CA ILE A 2 -7.77 -7.53 -4.54
C ILE A 2 -8.29 -7.33 -5.98
N GLN A 3 -7.68 -7.97 -6.98
CA GLN A 3 -8.17 -7.92 -8.37
C GLN A 3 -9.42 -8.79 -8.62
N LEU A 4 -9.81 -9.63 -7.66
CA LEU A 4 -11.08 -10.36 -7.74
C LEU A 4 -12.24 -9.39 -7.52
N LYS A 5 -13.10 -9.24 -8.52
CA LYS A 5 -14.19 -8.24 -8.54
C LYS A 5 -15.08 -8.32 -7.30
N GLY A 6 -15.41 -9.52 -6.82
CA GLY A 6 -16.24 -9.72 -5.61
C GLY A 6 -15.57 -9.18 -4.35
N VAL A 7 -14.31 -9.57 -4.11
CA VAL A 7 -13.53 -9.11 -2.95
C VAL A 7 -13.35 -7.60 -2.97
N ARG A 8 -13.01 -7.03 -4.14
CA ARG A 8 -12.81 -5.58 -4.29
C ARG A 8 -14.07 -4.79 -3.96
N LYS A 9 -15.24 -5.24 -4.45
CA LYS A 9 -16.52 -4.58 -4.18
C LYS A 9 -16.83 -4.55 -2.68
N GLU A 10 -16.63 -5.67 -1.99
CA GLU A 10 -16.93 -5.77 -0.56
C GLU A 10 -15.97 -4.91 0.30
N LEU A 11 -14.69 -4.86 -0.06
CA LEU A 11 -13.70 -4.00 0.61
C LEU A 11 -14.03 -2.51 0.40
N ILE A 12 -14.44 -2.11 -0.81
CA ILE A 12 -14.85 -0.73 -1.08
C ILE A 12 -16.13 -0.38 -0.32
N LYS A 13 -17.11 -1.29 -0.24
CA LYS A 13 -18.35 -1.07 0.50
C LYS A 13 -18.08 -0.88 2.00
N ASN A 14 -17.17 -1.66 2.57
CA ASN A 14 -16.79 -1.58 3.97
C ASN A 14 -15.51 -0.78 4.22
N LYS A 15 -15.18 0.17 3.35
CA LYS A 15 -13.91 0.92 3.37
C LYS A 15 -13.52 1.43 4.76
N ARG A 16 -14.48 1.88 5.58
CA ARG A 16 -14.27 2.36 6.97
C ARG A 16 -13.56 1.35 7.88
N LYS A 17 -13.72 0.04 7.62
CA LYS A 17 -13.12 -1.05 8.39
C LYS A 17 -11.84 -1.61 7.78
N VAL A 18 -11.40 -1.09 6.63
CA VAL A 18 -10.23 -1.59 5.91
C VAL A 18 -9.01 -0.74 6.24
N VAL A 19 -7.99 -1.39 6.80
CA VAL A 19 -6.69 -0.80 7.14
C VAL A 19 -5.61 -1.53 6.34
N ALA A 20 -4.74 -0.78 5.65
CA ALA A 20 -3.57 -1.35 5.00
C ALA A 20 -2.29 -1.06 5.79
N PHE A 21 -1.32 -1.96 5.68
CA PHE A 21 0.01 -1.82 6.25
C PHE A 21 1.02 -1.77 5.11
N SER A 22 1.95 -0.81 5.17
CA SER A 22 3.05 -0.72 4.21
C SER A 22 4.04 -1.86 4.43
N PRO A 23 4.33 -2.73 3.43
CA PRO A 23 5.47 -3.63 3.47
C PRO A 23 6.79 -2.93 3.11
N ILE A 24 6.77 -1.62 2.81
CA ILE A 24 7.95 -0.81 2.46
C ILE A 24 8.37 0.00 3.68
N VAL A 25 9.68 0.02 3.93
CA VAL A 25 10.33 0.84 4.96
C VAL A 25 11.45 1.63 4.28
N GLY A 26 11.32 2.95 4.23
CA GLY A 26 12.28 3.83 3.56
C GLY A 26 12.11 3.79 2.04
N ASP A 27 13.06 3.14 1.38
CA ASP A 27 13.15 2.96 -0.08
C ASP A 27 13.23 1.47 -0.46
N LYS A 28 13.00 0.57 0.50
CA LYS A 28 13.12 -0.88 0.33
C LYS A 28 11.97 -1.62 0.99
N ALA A 29 11.66 -2.79 0.46
CA ALA A 29 10.75 -3.71 1.13
C ALA A 29 11.34 -4.18 2.47
N PHE A 30 10.49 -4.26 3.50
CA PHE A 30 10.83 -4.82 4.80
C PHE A 30 11.37 -6.24 4.66
N SER A 31 10.71 -7.05 3.82
CA SER A 31 11.17 -8.39 3.48
C SER A 31 10.71 -8.82 2.09
N GLY A 32 11.51 -9.68 1.46
CA GLY A 32 11.16 -10.35 0.22
C GLY A 32 11.22 -9.48 -1.05
N PRO A 33 10.71 -10.00 -2.18
CA PRO A 33 10.81 -9.37 -3.49
C PRO A 33 9.78 -8.25 -3.73
N ALA A 34 9.10 -7.74 -2.69
CA ALA A 34 8.03 -6.76 -2.85
C ALA A 34 8.49 -5.47 -3.56
N GLY A 35 9.72 -5.01 -3.28
CA GLY A 35 10.31 -3.86 -3.98
C GLY A 35 10.44 -4.10 -5.49
N LYS A 36 10.95 -5.28 -5.89
CA LYS A 36 11.09 -5.67 -7.30
C LYS A 36 9.73 -5.74 -8.01
N TYR A 37 8.69 -6.20 -7.32
CA TYR A 37 7.34 -6.23 -7.88
C TYR A 37 6.73 -4.83 -8.02
N MET A 38 7.02 -3.92 -7.10
CA MET A 38 6.60 -2.53 -7.22
C MET A 38 7.29 -1.83 -8.39
N GLU A 39 8.60 -2.02 -8.55
CA GLU A 39 9.36 -1.53 -9.71
C GLU A 39 8.81 -2.09 -11.02
N ALA A 40 8.59 -3.42 -11.09
CA ALA A 40 8.02 -4.06 -12.27
C ALA A 40 6.59 -3.60 -12.59
N ALA A 41 5.83 -3.18 -11.56
CA ALA A 41 4.51 -2.60 -11.71
C ALA A 41 4.53 -1.10 -12.06
N GLY A 42 5.72 -0.48 -12.17
CA GLY A 42 5.88 0.96 -12.42
C GLY A 42 5.47 1.84 -11.24
N LEU A 43 5.46 1.29 -10.02
CA LEU A 43 5.12 1.99 -8.79
C LEU A 43 6.39 2.46 -8.09
N GLU A 44 6.33 3.63 -7.46
CA GLU A 44 7.39 4.13 -6.59
C GLU A 44 7.60 3.17 -5.41
N VAL A 45 8.82 2.69 -5.15
CA VAL A 45 9.13 1.83 -3.99
C VAL A 45 9.17 2.67 -2.71
N SER A 46 8.00 3.14 -2.30
CA SER A 46 7.81 3.92 -1.08
C SER A 46 6.46 3.56 -0.46
N ALA A 47 6.29 3.89 0.82
CA ALA A 47 5.02 3.68 1.53
C ALA A 47 3.83 4.39 0.82
N TYR A 48 4.11 5.47 0.08
CA TYR A 48 3.12 6.27 -0.67
C TYR A 48 2.89 5.78 -2.10
N GLY A 49 3.81 5.01 -2.68
CA GLY A 49 3.68 4.47 -4.03
C GLY A 49 2.58 3.40 -4.19
N MET A 50 1.99 2.94 -3.08
CA MET A 50 0.92 1.93 -3.06
C MET A 50 -0.49 2.49 -3.36
N GLN A 51 -0.60 3.37 -4.35
CA GLN A 51 -1.85 4.08 -4.70
C GLN A 51 -3.06 3.16 -4.93
N ASN A 52 -2.82 1.97 -5.49
CA ASN A 52 -3.88 0.97 -5.72
C ASN A 52 -4.52 0.48 -4.41
N TYR A 53 -3.74 0.35 -3.34
CA TYR A 53 -4.22 -0.03 -2.02
C TYR A 53 -4.90 1.14 -1.30
N MET A 54 -4.43 2.37 -1.54
CA MET A 54 -5.04 3.59 -0.97
C MET A 54 -6.51 3.77 -1.37
N ARG A 55 -6.91 3.28 -2.55
CA ARG A 55 -8.29 3.43 -3.04
C ARG A 55 -9.30 2.60 -2.25
N ILE A 56 -8.88 1.48 -1.67
CA ILE A 56 -9.77 0.51 -1.00
C ILE A 56 -9.71 0.57 0.54
N CYS A 57 -8.74 1.29 1.12
CA CYS A 57 -8.56 1.41 2.56
C CYS A 57 -8.95 2.80 3.07
N SER A 58 -9.40 2.90 4.33
CA SER A 58 -9.58 4.21 4.99
C SER A 58 -8.33 4.71 5.66
N HIS A 59 -7.50 3.78 6.16
CA HIS A 59 -6.29 4.11 6.89
C HIS A 59 -5.13 3.27 6.36
N ILE A 60 -3.95 3.87 6.37
CA ILE A 60 -2.70 3.21 6.02
C ILE A 60 -1.73 3.42 7.15
N VAL A 61 -1.18 2.33 7.65
CA VAL A 61 -0.12 2.33 8.64
C VAL A 61 1.21 2.22 7.92
N ILE A 62 2.05 3.23 8.14
CA ILE A 62 3.40 3.31 7.59
C ILE A 62 4.41 3.20 8.72
N ASP A 63 5.64 2.81 8.40
CA ASP A 63 6.72 2.74 9.37
C ASP A 63 7.08 4.15 9.87
N THR A 64 7.53 4.25 11.13
CA THR A 64 7.89 5.53 11.73
C THR A 64 9.07 6.19 11.02
N LYS A 65 9.95 5.41 10.39
CA LYS A 65 11.06 5.92 9.57
C LYS A 65 10.59 6.63 8.30
N ASP A 66 9.40 6.29 7.79
CA ASP A 66 8.80 6.92 6.61
C ASP A 66 7.98 8.16 6.93
N ARG A 67 7.83 8.51 8.21
CA ARG A 67 7.08 9.68 8.66
C ARG A 67 7.59 10.98 8.02
N CYS A 68 8.90 11.09 7.80
CA CYS A 68 9.52 12.27 7.19
C CYS A 68 9.35 12.34 5.66
N LYS A 69 8.92 11.25 5.02
CA LYS A 69 8.72 11.18 3.56
C LYS A 69 7.29 11.53 3.13
N GLN A 70 6.47 12.03 4.05
CA GLN A 70 5.13 12.51 3.73
C GLN A 70 5.23 13.67 2.73
N LYS A 71 5.04 13.35 1.44
CA LYS A 71 4.93 14.36 0.38
C LYS A 71 3.79 15.30 0.80
N ARG A 72 4.15 16.58 0.99
CA ARG A 72 3.22 17.71 1.01
C ARG A 72 2.38 17.73 -0.26
#